data_AF-A0A380BA58-F1
#
_entry.id   AF-A0A380BA58-F1
#
_cell.length_a   1.000
_cell.length_b   1.000
_cell.length_c   1.000
_cell.angle_alpha   90.00
_cell.angle_beta   90.00
_cell.angle_gamma   90.00
#
_symmetry.space_group_name_H-M   'P 1'
#
loop_
_entity.id
_entity.type
_entity.pdbx_description
1 polymer ?
#
loop_
_entity_poly.entity_id
_entity_poly.type
_entity_poly.pdbx_seq_one_letter_code
_entity_poly.pdbx_strand_id
1 'polypeptide(L)'
;MSNVIFTYNEEAALTAGQGGFINETGAHIITITEAELKQSEKGAKFIEFSGESDDGRKIQYLSVCVQKNDGTENKFGANVVHAMMGCVGIKQLTQHMVSASKFVAPEFHGKKIGLVLQKVLTTNKKTGADSYQMEIRIPFIAQTGQTLKEKSEGKQPETIANMVASLKDKDNRSKNVSQNHADDYGYSQNDYPPF
;
A
#
# COMPACT_ATOMS: atom_id res chain seq x y z
N MET A 1 26.87 25.05 -34.64
CA MET A 1 26.13 25.48 -33.44
C MET A 1 25.81 24.22 -32.65
N SER A 2 26.32 24.10 -31.44
CA SER A 2 26.08 22.92 -30.59
C SER A 2 24.78 23.11 -29.82
N ASN A 3 23.86 22.14 -29.87
CA ASN A 3 22.63 22.17 -29.10
C ASN A 3 22.89 21.52 -27.73
N VAL A 4 22.61 22.25 -26.65
CA VAL A 4 22.68 21.69 -25.30
C VAL A 4 21.40 20.90 -25.06
N ILE A 5 21.51 19.58 -25.00
CA ILE A 5 20.38 18.65 -24.83
C ILE A 5 20.12 18.27 -23.37
N PHE A 6 21.05 18.58 -22.47
CA PHE A 6 20.95 18.25 -21.05
C PHE A 6 21.87 19.15 -20.23
N THR A 7 21.38 19.61 -19.08
CA THR A 7 22.14 20.46 -18.15
C THR A 7 22.25 19.72 -16.84
N TYR A 8 23.46 19.70 -16.27
CA TYR A 8 23.69 19.14 -14.96
C TYR A 8 22.81 19.82 -13.91
N ASN A 9 22.09 19.01 -13.14
CA ASN A 9 21.33 19.43 -11.97
C ASN A 9 21.86 18.63 -10.78
N GLU A 10 22.55 19.31 -9.86
CA GLU A 10 23.17 18.70 -8.69
C GLU A 10 22.15 18.04 -7.76
N GLU A 11 21.01 18.68 -7.52
CA GLU A 11 19.92 18.12 -6.69
C GLU A 11 19.37 16.82 -7.30
N ALA A 12 19.14 16.80 -8.62
CA ALA A 12 18.71 15.60 -9.33
C ALA A 12 19.81 14.51 -9.42
N ALA A 13 21.09 14.90 -9.39
CA ALA A 13 22.20 13.96 -9.36
C ALA A 13 22.34 13.30 -7.98
N LEU A 14 22.05 14.02 -6.90
CA LEU A 14 22.11 13.50 -5.53
C LEU A 14 21.00 12.48 -5.20
N THR A 15 19.89 12.47 -5.96
CA THR A 15 18.85 11.44 -5.86
C THR A 15 19.18 10.19 -6.69
N ALA A 16 20.18 10.24 -7.58
CA ALA A 16 20.61 9.09 -8.35
C ALA A 16 21.20 8.01 -7.41
N GLY A 17 20.55 6.84 -7.38
CA GLY A 17 20.91 5.74 -6.46
C GLY A 17 20.13 5.70 -5.15
N GLN A 18 19.31 6.73 -4.84
CA GLN A 18 18.34 6.71 -3.72
C GLN A 18 17.01 6.02 -4.09
N GLY A 19 16.87 5.58 -5.34
CA GLY A 19 15.70 4.87 -5.85
C GLY A 19 15.49 3.54 -5.14
N GLY A 20 14.59 3.55 -4.16
CA GLY A 20 14.13 2.37 -3.42
C GLY A 20 12.62 2.39 -3.24
N PHE A 21 12.09 1.29 -2.70
CA PHE A 21 10.69 1.23 -2.28
C PHE A 21 10.60 1.45 -0.77
N ILE A 22 9.61 2.22 -0.32
CA ILE A 22 9.18 2.21 1.08
C ILE A 22 8.63 0.81 1.38
N ASN A 23 9.32 0.06 2.23
CA ASN A 23 9.04 -1.36 2.50
C ASN A 23 9.04 -1.70 4.00
N GLU A 24 9.08 -0.66 4.84
CA GLU A 24 9.12 -0.72 6.29
C GLU A 24 7.85 -0.15 6.94
N THR A 25 7.47 -0.77 8.04
CA THR A 25 6.41 -0.27 8.93
C THR A 25 6.83 1.06 9.55
N GLY A 26 5.96 2.06 9.51
CA GLY A 26 6.25 3.38 10.08
C GLY A 26 5.38 4.50 9.51
N ALA A 27 5.63 5.72 9.98
CA ALA A 27 5.04 6.93 9.39
C ALA A 27 5.92 7.45 8.26
N HIS A 28 5.30 7.69 7.10
CA HIS A 28 5.96 8.15 5.89
C HIS A 28 5.21 9.33 5.30
N ILE A 29 5.92 10.36 4.85
CA ILE A 29 5.34 11.47 4.11
C ILE A 29 5.67 11.26 2.64
N ILE A 30 4.62 11.29 1.80
CA ILE A 30 4.75 11.13 0.35
C ILE A 30 4.00 12.24 -0.38
N THR A 31 4.44 12.54 -1.58
CA THR A 31 3.67 13.23 -2.61
C THR A 31 2.96 12.17 -3.46
N ILE A 32 1.64 12.21 -3.52
CA ILE A 32 0.86 11.28 -4.33
C ILE A 32 1.11 11.60 -5.81
N THR A 33 1.59 10.62 -6.57
CA THR A 33 1.80 10.73 -8.01
C THR A 33 0.63 10.16 -8.80
N GLU A 34 -0.12 9.21 -8.23
CA GLU A 34 -1.30 8.62 -8.86
C GLU A 34 -2.31 8.08 -7.85
N ALA A 35 -3.59 8.19 -8.19
CA ALA A 35 -4.71 7.53 -7.50
C ALA A 35 -5.59 6.84 -8.56
N GLU A 36 -5.24 5.61 -8.91
CA GLU A 36 -5.92 4.83 -9.96
C GLU A 36 -7.21 4.21 -9.41
N LEU A 37 -8.30 4.30 -10.19
CA LEU A 37 -9.59 3.71 -9.89
C LEU A 37 -9.69 2.35 -10.57
N LYS A 38 -9.69 1.27 -9.76
CA LYS A 38 -9.72 -0.11 -10.25
C LYS A 38 -11.02 -0.80 -9.88
N GLN A 39 -11.41 -1.75 -10.73
CA GLN A 39 -12.48 -2.69 -10.45
C GLN A 39 -11.98 -4.12 -10.70
N SER A 40 -12.21 -5.01 -9.74
CA SER A 40 -11.95 -6.44 -9.93
C SER A 40 -13.00 -7.06 -10.85
N GLU A 41 -12.68 -8.22 -11.43
CA GLU A 41 -13.63 -9.00 -12.24
C GLU A 41 -14.95 -9.31 -11.50
N LYS A 42 -14.89 -9.46 -10.17
CA LYS A 42 -16.04 -9.75 -9.31
C LYS A 42 -16.77 -8.50 -8.82
N GLY A 43 -16.38 -7.30 -9.26
CA GLY A 43 -17.11 -6.06 -9.00
C GLY A 43 -16.63 -5.23 -7.79
N ALA A 44 -15.69 -5.71 -6.97
CA ALA A 44 -15.08 -4.86 -5.94
C ALA A 44 -14.32 -3.68 -6.57
N LYS A 45 -14.44 -2.51 -5.96
CA LYS A 45 -13.78 -1.26 -6.41
C LYS A 45 -12.70 -0.84 -5.44
N PHE A 46 -11.59 -0.36 -6.00
CA PHE A 46 -10.39 0.03 -5.28
C PHE A 46 -9.93 1.40 -5.74
N ILE A 47 -9.32 2.16 -4.83
CA ILE A 47 -8.43 3.27 -5.19
C ILE A 47 -7.02 2.82 -4.87
N GLU A 48 -6.15 2.85 -5.86
CA GLU A 48 -4.78 2.42 -5.75
C GLU A 48 -3.84 3.62 -5.83
N PHE A 49 -3.11 3.86 -4.74
CA PHE A 49 -2.24 5.03 -4.62
C PHE A 49 -0.79 4.68 -4.92
N SER A 50 -0.13 5.59 -5.64
CA SER A 50 1.31 5.62 -5.82
C SER A 50 1.84 7.00 -5.45
N GLY A 51 3.10 7.06 -5.00
CA GLY A 51 3.72 8.30 -4.58
C GLY A 51 5.21 8.16 -4.33
N GLU A 52 5.83 9.27 -3.95
CA GLU A 52 7.25 9.38 -3.69
C GLU A 52 7.50 10.23 -2.45
N SER A 53 8.41 9.82 -1.57
CA SER A 53 8.88 10.63 -0.45
C SER A 53 9.94 11.63 -0.90
N ASP A 54 10.21 12.64 -0.06
CA ASP A 54 11.19 13.70 -0.39
C ASP A 54 12.62 13.15 -0.59
N ASP A 55 12.93 11.95 -0.06
CA ASP A 55 14.20 11.24 -0.23
C ASP A 55 14.23 10.30 -1.46
N GLY A 56 13.26 10.44 -2.37
CA GLY A 56 13.19 9.72 -3.64
C GLY A 56 12.70 8.27 -3.55
N ARG A 57 12.34 7.79 -2.34
CA ARG A 57 11.77 6.44 -2.19
C ARG A 57 10.32 6.42 -2.64
N LYS A 58 9.97 5.35 -3.35
CA LYS A 58 8.66 5.20 -3.97
C LYS A 58 7.77 4.30 -3.14
N ILE A 59 6.49 4.58 -3.19
CA ILE A 59 5.49 3.60 -2.86
C ILE A 59 4.55 3.44 -4.03
N GLN A 60 4.26 2.19 -4.38
CA GLN A 60 3.40 1.87 -5.51
C GLN A 60 2.33 0.90 -5.05
N TYR A 61 1.17 1.02 -5.67
CA TYR A 61 0.12 0.03 -5.59
C TYR A 61 -0.51 -0.14 -4.18
N LEU A 62 -0.59 0.95 -3.40
CA LEU A 62 -1.34 0.95 -2.13
C LEU A 62 -2.84 0.88 -2.42
N SER A 63 -3.38 -0.33 -2.44
CA SER A 63 -4.76 -0.58 -2.80
C SER A 63 -5.70 -0.45 -1.60
N VAL A 64 -6.70 0.42 -1.71
CA VAL A 64 -7.77 0.59 -0.72
C VAL A 64 -9.10 0.17 -1.34
N CYS A 65 -9.67 -0.92 -0.86
CA CYS A 65 -10.99 -1.39 -1.30
C CYS A 65 -12.09 -0.50 -0.70
N VAL A 66 -12.87 0.19 -1.54
CA VAL A 66 -13.97 1.09 -1.11
C VAL A 66 -15.34 0.46 -1.30
N GLN A 67 -15.47 -0.52 -2.19
CA GLN A 67 -16.72 -1.23 -2.46
C GLN A 67 -16.42 -2.73 -2.59
N LYS A 68 -17.22 -3.57 -1.94
CA LYS A 68 -17.11 -5.03 -2.02
C LYS A 68 -17.71 -5.57 -3.32
N ASN A 69 -17.51 -6.87 -3.57
CA ASN A 69 -18.04 -7.57 -4.75
C ASN A 69 -19.57 -7.52 -4.84
N ASP A 70 -20.26 -7.48 -3.69
CA ASP A 70 -21.73 -7.40 -3.61
C ASP A 70 -22.28 -5.98 -3.84
N GLY A 71 -21.41 -5.01 -4.17
CA GLY A 71 -21.80 -3.61 -4.36
C GLY A 71 -21.88 -2.79 -3.07
N THR A 72 -21.79 -3.43 -1.90
CA THR A 72 -21.86 -2.71 -0.61
C THR A 72 -20.56 -1.96 -0.32
N GLU A 73 -20.69 -0.85 0.40
CA GLU A 73 -19.54 -0.06 0.83
C GLU A 73 -18.63 -0.87 1.77
N ASN A 74 -17.33 -0.85 1.50
CA ASN A 74 -16.33 -1.25 2.47
C ASN A 74 -16.02 -0.09 3.41
N LYS A 75 -16.79 0.03 4.50
CA LYS A 75 -16.67 1.12 5.49
C LYS A 75 -15.23 1.40 5.93
N PHE A 76 -14.41 0.36 6.11
CA PHE A 76 -13.02 0.55 6.51
C PHE A 76 -12.23 1.32 5.43
N GLY A 77 -12.26 0.85 4.18
CA GLY A 77 -11.54 1.51 3.10
C GLY A 77 -12.14 2.87 2.72
N ALA A 78 -13.46 3.00 2.74
CA ALA A 78 -14.14 4.29 2.54
C ALA A 78 -13.70 5.32 3.60
N ASN A 79 -13.64 4.93 4.88
CA ASN A 79 -13.15 5.81 5.95
C ASN A 79 -11.68 6.22 5.77
N VAL A 80 -10.82 5.32 5.30
CA VAL A 80 -9.42 5.65 4.97
C VAL A 80 -9.37 6.70 3.87
N VAL A 81 -10.12 6.51 2.77
CA VAL A 81 -10.17 7.48 1.66
C VAL A 81 -10.73 8.83 2.13
N HIS A 82 -11.79 8.85 2.93
CA HIS A 82 -12.32 10.09 3.52
C HIS A 82 -11.30 10.79 4.42
N ALA A 83 -10.54 10.04 5.24
CA ALA A 83 -9.48 10.60 6.06
C ALA A 83 -8.35 11.19 5.19
N MET A 84 -7.96 10.51 4.11
CA MET A 84 -6.99 11.03 3.16
C MET A 84 -7.49 12.34 2.53
N MET A 85 -8.71 12.35 1.98
CA MET A 85 -9.35 13.55 1.43
C MET A 85 -9.33 14.71 2.43
N GLY A 86 -9.70 14.45 3.69
CA GLY A 86 -9.69 15.45 4.75
C GLY A 86 -8.28 15.98 5.07
N CYS A 87 -7.27 15.11 5.11
CA CYS A 87 -5.88 15.51 5.38
C CYS A 87 -5.31 16.43 4.29
N VAL A 88 -5.73 16.25 3.03
CA VAL A 88 -5.23 17.04 1.90
C VAL A 88 -6.23 18.09 1.38
N GLY A 89 -7.34 18.30 2.10
CA GLY A 89 -8.34 19.33 1.80
C GLY A 89 -9.22 19.07 0.58
N ILE A 90 -9.31 17.83 0.11
CA ILE A 90 -10.18 17.44 -1.01
C ILE A 90 -11.62 17.30 -0.52
N LYS A 91 -12.57 17.87 -1.27
CA LYS A 91 -14.01 17.82 -0.93
C LYS A 91 -14.80 16.82 -1.77
N GLN A 92 -14.32 16.53 -2.97
CA GLN A 92 -14.93 15.58 -3.89
C GLN A 92 -13.83 14.89 -4.71
N LEU A 93 -14.10 13.68 -5.15
CA LEU A 93 -13.27 12.98 -6.13
C LEU A 93 -14.06 12.87 -7.43
N THR A 94 -13.37 13.07 -8.54
CA THR A 94 -13.93 12.80 -9.86
C THR A 94 -13.24 11.59 -10.48
N GLN A 95 -13.91 10.97 -11.46
CA GLN A 95 -13.32 9.91 -12.26
C GLN A 95 -12.86 10.52 -13.58
N HIS A 96 -11.56 10.45 -13.86
CA HIS A 96 -10.96 10.93 -15.10
C HIS A 96 -10.34 9.77 -15.89
N MET A 97 -10.67 9.65 -17.18
CA MET A 97 -10.09 8.62 -18.06
C MET A 97 -8.74 9.09 -18.61
N VAL A 98 -7.65 8.39 -18.29
CA VAL A 98 -6.30 8.68 -18.79
C VAL A 98 -5.97 7.84 -20.03
N SER A 99 -6.56 6.64 -20.14
CA SER A 99 -6.50 5.78 -21.33
C SER A 99 -7.70 4.84 -21.37
N ALA A 100 -7.85 4.06 -22.45
CA ALA A 100 -9.02 3.19 -22.71
C ALA A 100 -9.38 2.21 -21.57
N SER A 101 -8.49 1.98 -20.61
CA SER A 101 -8.76 1.13 -19.43
C SER A 101 -8.16 1.68 -18.14
N LYS A 102 -7.78 2.97 -18.11
CA LYS A 102 -7.18 3.60 -16.94
C LYS A 102 -7.99 4.81 -16.52
N PHE A 103 -8.54 4.74 -15.31
CA PHE A 103 -9.25 5.84 -14.67
C PHE A 103 -8.50 6.28 -13.42
N VAL A 104 -8.49 7.58 -13.13
CA VAL A 104 -7.83 8.15 -11.95
C VAL A 104 -8.73 9.14 -11.24
N ALA A 105 -8.45 9.37 -9.97
CA ALA A 105 -8.95 10.52 -9.20
C ALA A 105 -7.89 11.63 -9.20
N PRO A 106 -7.95 12.61 -10.12
CA PRO A 106 -6.87 13.56 -10.33
C PRO A 106 -6.65 14.51 -9.14
N GLU A 107 -7.64 14.69 -8.27
CA GLU A 107 -7.57 15.62 -7.13
C GLU A 107 -6.49 15.24 -6.11
N PHE A 108 -6.08 13.97 -6.08
CA PHE A 108 -4.99 13.50 -5.25
C PHE A 108 -3.60 13.77 -5.84
N HIS A 109 -3.48 13.99 -7.15
CA HIS A 109 -2.18 14.17 -7.79
C HIS A 109 -1.47 15.41 -7.23
N GLY A 110 -0.18 15.26 -6.89
CA GLY A 110 0.66 16.29 -6.31
C GLY A 110 0.33 16.65 -4.85
N LYS A 111 -0.63 15.97 -4.20
CA LYS A 111 -0.94 16.21 -2.79
C LYS A 111 0.09 15.54 -1.89
N LYS A 112 0.66 16.32 -0.96
CA LYS A 112 1.56 15.82 0.08
C LYS A 112 0.75 15.32 1.27
N ILE A 113 0.94 14.05 1.64
CA ILE A 113 0.18 13.37 2.70
C ILE A 113 1.10 12.55 3.59
N GLY A 114 0.76 12.45 4.87
CA GLY A 114 1.37 11.51 5.79
C GLY A 114 0.56 10.21 5.85
N LEU A 115 1.23 9.06 5.79
CA LEU A 115 0.63 7.74 5.93
C LEU A 115 1.40 6.93 6.97
N VAL A 116 0.70 6.36 7.94
CA VAL A 116 1.26 5.25 8.72
C VAL A 116 1.03 3.98 7.94
N LEU A 117 2.12 3.33 7.56
CA LEU A 117 2.13 2.10 6.79
C LEU A 117 2.52 0.94 7.71
N GLN A 118 1.86 -0.20 7.52
CA GLN A 118 2.24 -1.45 8.16
C GLN A 118 2.60 -2.47 7.09
N LYS A 119 3.80 -3.04 7.20
CA LYS A 119 4.19 -4.18 6.39
C LYS A 119 3.43 -5.41 6.86
N VAL A 120 2.73 -6.05 5.94
CA VAL A 120 2.01 -7.30 6.21
C VAL A 120 2.68 -8.40 5.41
N LEU A 121 3.34 -9.32 6.11
CA LEU A 121 3.91 -10.53 5.52
C LEU A 121 2.77 -11.48 5.16
N THR A 122 2.79 -12.03 3.95
CA THR A 122 1.72 -12.87 3.41
C THR A 122 2.32 -14.06 2.68
N THR A 123 1.53 -15.12 2.53
CA THR A 123 1.88 -16.23 1.63
C THR A 123 1.08 -16.08 0.34
N ASN A 124 1.76 -16.12 -0.79
CA ASN A 124 1.11 -16.13 -2.10
C ASN A 124 0.29 -17.42 -2.24
N LYS A 125 -1.02 -17.29 -2.40
CA LYS A 125 -1.94 -18.45 -2.46
C LYS A 125 -1.73 -19.34 -3.69
N LYS A 126 -1.13 -18.84 -4.77
CA LYS A 126 -0.88 -19.61 -6.00
C LYS A 126 0.46 -20.34 -5.94
N THR A 127 1.50 -19.70 -5.40
CA THR A 127 2.87 -20.22 -5.44
C THR A 127 3.35 -20.78 -4.11
N GLY A 128 2.67 -20.49 -3.00
CA GLY A 128 3.11 -20.83 -1.65
C GLY A 128 4.31 -20.01 -1.15
N ALA A 129 4.85 -19.09 -1.96
CA ALA A 129 6.00 -18.28 -1.60
C ALA A 129 5.63 -17.15 -0.63
N ASP A 130 6.55 -16.81 0.26
CA ASP A 130 6.44 -15.62 1.09
C ASP A 130 6.45 -14.34 0.23
N SER A 131 5.64 -13.38 0.63
CA SER A 131 5.51 -12.06 0.03
C SER A 131 5.15 -11.05 1.12
N TYR A 132 5.00 -9.78 0.75
CA TYR A 132 4.44 -8.77 1.64
C TYR A 132 3.59 -7.77 0.86
N GLN A 133 2.74 -7.05 1.59
CA GLN A 133 2.04 -5.87 1.11
C GLN A 133 2.12 -4.76 2.16
N MET A 134 2.00 -3.52 1.73
CA MET A 134 1.90 -2.38 2.64
C MET A 134 0.41 -2.04 2.83
N GLU A 135 -0.03 -1.93 4.08
CA GLU A 135 -1.38 -1.49 4.42
C GLU A 135 -1.35 -0.09 5.04
N ILE A 136 -2.26 0.78 4.61
CA ILE A 136 -2.47 2.09 5.23
C ILE A 136 -3.21 1.87 6.56
N ARG A 137 -2.57 2.24 7.67
CA ARG A 137 -3.18 2.19 9.01
C ARG A 137 -3.94 3.47 9.33
N ILE A 138 -3.31 4.62 9.13
CA ILE A 138 -3.92 5.92 9.38
C ILE A 138 -3.26 7.00 8.51
N PRO A 139 -4.05 7.82 7.79
CA PRO A 139 -3.56 9.05 7.17
C PRO A 139 -3.39 10.18 8.19
N PHE A 140 -2.43 11.06 7.96
CA PHE A 140 -2.20 12.27 8.76
C PHE A 140 -1.80 13.46 7.88
N ILE A 141 -1.95 14.65 8.43
CA ILE A 141 -1.60 15.92 7.77
C ILE A 141 -0.08 16.05 7.74
N ALA A 142 0.50 16.04 6.54
CA ALA A 142 1.96 16.02 6.36
C ALA A 142 2.67 17.20 7.06
N GLN A 143 2.04 18.39 7.05
CA GLN A 143 2.67 19.61 7.60
C GLN A 143 2.69 19.64 9.13
N THR A 144 1.74 18.98 9.80
CA THR A 144 1.58 19.09 11.26
C THR A 144 1.77 17.78 12.01
N GLY A 145 1.81 16.64 11.32
CA GLY A 145 1.85 15.32 11.94
C GLY A 145 0.52 14.90 12.59
N GLN A 146 -0.52 15.75 12.54
CA GLN A 146 -1.80 15.50 13.20
C GLN A 146 -2.67 14.58 12.35
N THR A 147 -3.40 13.69 13.02
CA THR A 147 -4.59 13.08 12.43
C THR A 147 -5.66 14.14 12.14
N LEU A 148 -6.60 13.82 11.26
CA LEU A 148 -7.74 14.72 10.99
C LEU A 148 -8.55 15.03 12.25
N LYS A 149 -8.68 14.05 13.15
CA LYS A 149 -9.36 14.21 14.45
C LYS A 149 -8.63 15.21 15.35
N GLU A 150 -7.33 15.02 15.57
CA GLU A 150 -6.51 15.95 16.38
C GLU A 150 -6.56 17.36 15.81
N LYS A 151 -6.50 17.51 14.48
CA LYS A 151 -6.64 18.82 13.84
C LYS A 151 -7.99 19.47 14.13
N SER A 152 -9.08 18.71 14.04
CA SER A 152 -10.43 19.21 14.32
C SER A 152 -10.65 19.60 15.79
N GLU A 153 -9.93 18.95 16.70
CA GLU A 153 -10.01 19.18 18.15
C GLU A 153 -8.95 20.16 18.67
N GLY A 154 -8.06 20.68 17.80
CA GLY A 154 -6.97 21.57 18.20
C GLY A 154 -5.89 20.90 19.06
N LYS A 155 -5.73 19.57 18.98
CA LYS A 155 -4.79 18.79 19.80
C LYS A 155 -3.41 18.67 19.17
N GLN A 156 -2.39 18.40 19.99
CA GLN A 156 -1.03 18.13 19.51
C GLN A 156 -0.94 16.78 18.75
N PRO A 157 0.08 16.56 17.90
CA PRO A 157 0.23 15.36 17.08
C PRO A 157 0.80 14.17 17.87
N GLU A 158 0.01 13.59 18.76
CA GLU A 158 0.46 12.50 19.65
C GLU A 158 0.08 11.11 19.10
N THR A 159 -1.04 11.01 18.39
CA THR A 159 -1.61 9.73 17.94
C THR A 159 -0.66 8.96 17.03
N ILE A 160 -0.03 9.65 16.08
CA ILE A 160 0.89 9.03 15.12
C ILE A 160 2.16 8.55 15.84
N ALA A 161 2.75 9.38 16.70
CA ALA A 161 3.94 9.02 17.47
C ALA A 161 3.68 7.79 18.36
N ASN A 162 2.57 7.79 19.11
CA ASN A 162 2.19 6.68 19.98
C ASN A 162 1.92 5.38 19.19
N MET A 163 1.28 5.49 18.03
CA MET A 163 1.03 4.34 17.17
C MET A 163 2.36 3.76 16.65
N VAL A 164 3.21 4.58 16.06
CA VAL A 164 4.47 4.12 15.45
C VAL A 164 5.41 3.50 16.48
N ALA A 165 5.46 4.01 17.72
CA ALA A 165 6.30 3.47 18.78
C ALA A 165 6.02 1.98 19.09
N SER A 166 4.77 1.53 18.91
CA SER A 166 4.35 0.15 19.19
C SER A 166 4.08 -0.68 17.93
N LEU A 167 4.01 -0.05 16.75
CA LEU A 167 3.66 -0.74 15.50
C LEU A 167 4.79 -1.66 15.05
N LYS A 168 4.43 -2.90 14.73
CA LYS A 168 5.32 -3.93 14.19
C LYS A 168 4.76 -4.46 12.88
N ASP A 169 5.61 -5.13 12.11
CA ASP A 169 5.16 -5.91 10.96
C ASP A 169 4.11 -6.93 11.39
N LYS A 170 3.12 -7.13 10.55
CA LYS A 170 2.05 -8.10 10.77
C LYS A 170 2.35 -9.37 10.00
N ASP A 171 2.35 -10.52 10.68
CA ASP A 171 2.53 -11.80 10.03
C ASP A 171 1.19 -12.49 9.74
N ASN A 172 0.83 -12.50 8.45
CA ASN A 172 -0.34 -13.18 7.91
C ASN A 172 0.05 -14.37 7.01
N ARG A 173 1.30 -14.85 7.09
CA ARG A 173 1.72 -16.05 6.35
C ARG A 173 0.94 -17.26 6.85
N SER A 174 0.60 -18.17 5.93
CA SER A 174 -0.07 -19.40 6.29
C SER A 174 0.88 -20.31 7.08
N LYS A 175 0.49 -20.72 8.29
CA LYS A 175 1.29 -21.62 9.14
C LYS A 175 1.44 -23.06 8.60
N ASN A 176 0.76 -23.39 7.50
CA ASN A 176 0.83 -24.71 6.85
C ASN A 176 1.65 -24.62 5.57
N VAL A 177 2.97 -24.59 5.71
CA VAL A 177 3.79 -25.42 4.83
C VAL A 177 3.99 -26.69 5.64
N SER A 178 3.15 -27.69 5.38
CA SER A 178 3.29 -28.99 6.04
C SER A 178 4.73 -29.44 5.89
N GLN A 179 5.33 -29.74 7.04
CA GLN A 179 6.57 -30.48 7.15
C GLN A 179 6.53 -31.66 6.18
N ASN A 180 7.63 -31.86 5.47
CA ASN A 180 7.93 -33.12 4.82
C ASN A 180 7.61 -34.26 5.81
N HIS A 181 6.57 -35.05 5.52
CA HIS A 181 6.49 -36.40 6.05
C HIS A 181 7.57 -37.21 5.32
N ALA A 182 8.75 -37.23 5.91
CA ALA A 182 9.69 -38.31 5.74
C ALA A 182 9.34 -39.35 6.80
N ASP A 183 8.42 -40.26 6.47
CA ASP A 183 8.23 -41.54 7.17
C ASP A 183 8.12 -42.57 6.05
N ASP A 184 9.14 -43.36 5.75
CA ASP A 184 9.67 -44.52 6.49
C ASP A 184 9.33 -45.76 5.66
N TYR A 185 10.35 -46.30 4.98
CA TYR A 185 10.27 -47.55 4.22
C TYR A 185 10.23 -48.72 5.20
N GLY A 186 9.05 -49.00 5.77
CA GLY A 186 8.76 -50.20 6.54
C GLY A 186 8.39 -51.37 5.63
N TYR A 187 9.33 -52.29 5.43
CA TYR A 187 9.11 -53.62 4.84
C TYR A 187 8.02 -54.37 5.61
N SER A 188 6.99 -54.89 4.92
CA SER A 188 6.35 -56.14 5.35
C SER A 188 5.71 -56.89 4.18
N GLN A 189 5.99 -58.19 4.20
CA GLN A 189 5.77 -59.26 3.22
C GLN A 189 4.30 -59.66 3.03
N ASN A 190 4.02 -60.18 1.82
CA ASN A 190 3.00 -61.20 1.47
C ASN A 190 1.51 -60.76 1.59
N ASP A 191 0.59 -60.99 0.65
CA ASP A 191 0.43 -62.06 -0.33
C ASP A 191 -0.34 -61.53 -1.56
N TYR A 192 0.06 -61.97 -2.75
CA TYR A 192 -0.77 -62.01 -3.97
C TYR A 192 -1.55 -63.34 -3.96
N PRO A 193 -2.71 -63.48 -4.66
CA PRO A 193 -2.66 -63.79 -6.11
C PRO A 193 -3.92 -63.29 -6.88
N PRO A 194 -4.17 -63.65 -8.15
CA PRO A 194 -4.36 -62.66 -9.21
C PRO A 194 -5.79 -62.68 -9.78
N PHE A 195 -6.16 -61.62 -10.52
CA PHE A 195 -6.65 -61.59 -11.91
C PHE A 195 -7.13 -60.18 -12.23
#